data_AF-A0A4Q5TTL3-F1
#
_entry.id   AF-A0A4Q5TTL3-F1
#
_cell.length_a   1.000
_cell.length_b   1.000
_cell.length_c   1.000
_cell.angle_alpha   90.00
_cell.angle_beta   90.00
_cell.angle_gamma   90.00
#
_symmetry.space_group_name_H-M   'P 1'
#
loop_
_entity.id
_entity.type
_entity.pdbx_description
1 polymer ?
#
loop_
_entity_poly.entity_id
_entity_poly.type
_entity_poly.pdbx_seq_one_letter_code
_entity_poly.pdbx_strand_id
1 'polypeptide(L)'
;MRKFFLPLSVFFVVQTHAQTLAPLTVGKIMRDPKWMGTSPSGLQWSADGRTLLFSWNPDKAPADSLYSISPSTRKPVKVTAEQRTLFVPAGSVSYNRERTAYVFTRNGDVYYVDI
;
A
#
# COMPACT_ATOMS: atom_id res chain seq x y z
N MET A 1 22.80 -63.38 -22.05
CA MET A 1 23.56 -62.17 -21.67
C MET A 1 22.55 -61.11 -21.24
N ARG A 2 22.55 -60.68 -19.96
CA ARG A 2 21.77 -59.50 -19.56
C ARG A 2 22.50 -58.80 -18.42
N LYS A 3 23.27 -57.77 -18.78
CA LYS A 3 24.03 -56.95 -17.83
C LYS A 3 23.06 -55.90 -17.26
N PHE A 4 22.75 -55.98 -15.97
CA PHE A 4 22.01 -54.94 -15.27
C PHE A 4 22.97 -53.77 -15.02
N PHE A 5 22.74 -52.64 -15.68
CA PHE A 5 23.40 -51.37 -15.37
C PHE A 5 22.58 -50.66 -14.29
N LEU A 6 23.15 -50.51 -13.10
CA LEU A 6 22.64 -49.63 -12.04
C LEU A 6 23.12 -48.19 -12.35
N PRO A 7 22.23 -47.19 -12.52
CA PRO A 7 22.68 -45.82 -12.63
C PRO A 7 23.10 -45.32 -11.25
N LEU A 8 24.35 -44.91 -11.14
CA LEU A 8 24.92 -44.26 -9.97
C LEU A 8 24.33 -42.84 -9.86
N SER A 9 23.27 -42.68 -9.08
CA SER A 9 22.68 -41.36 -8.80
C SER A 9 23.62 -40.55 -7.92
N VAL A 10 24.32 -39.59 -8.53
CA VAL A 10 25.15 -38.60 -7.83
C VAL A 10 24.23 -37.63 -7.09
N PHE A 11 24.19 -37.69 -5.76
CA PHE A 11 23.54 -36.68 -4.92
C PHE A 11 24.40 -35.41 -4.91
N PHE A 12 24.02 -34.41 -5.70
CA PHE A 12 24.56 -33.06 -5.57
C PHE A 12 23.95 -32.40 -4.33
N VAL A 13 24.73 -32.26 -3.26
CA VAL A 13 24.35 -31.42 -2.11
C VAL A 13 24.51 -29.97 -2.56
N VAL A 14 23.39 -29.30 -2.86
CA VAL A 14 23.37 -27.86 -3.09
C VAL A 14 23.50 -27.17 -1.74
N GLN A 15 24.68 -26.61 -1.45
CA GLN A 15 24.85 -25.74 -0.29
C GLN A 15 24.11 -24.42 -0.57
N THR A 16 22.97 -24.23 0.09
CA THR A 16 22.25 -22.95 0.07
C THR A 16 22.91 -22.04 1.10
N HIS A 17 23.59 -20.99 0.65
CA HIS A 17 24.07 -19.95 1.54
C HIS A 17 22.92 -18.99 1.87
N ALA A 18 22.48 -18.99 3.13
CA ALA A 18 21.66 -17.91 3.65
C ALA A 18 22.53 -16.66 3.84
N GLN A 19 21.99 -15.48 3.52
CA GLN A 19 22.71 -14.21 3.67
C GLN A 19 23.02 -13.99 5.15
N THR A 20 24.31 -13.88 5.49
CA THR A 20 24.74 -13.44 6.82
C THR A 20 24.46 -11.95 6.93
N LEU A 21 23.55 -11.57 7.84
CA LEU A 21 23.27 -10.17 8.13
C LEU A 21 24.53 -9.51 8.66
N ALA A 22 25.01 -8.47 7.95
CA ALA A 22 26.14 -7.68 8.42
C ALA A 22 25.81 -7.06 9.80
N PRO A 23 26.83 -6.88 10.68
CA PRO A 23 26.62 -6.24 11.98
C PRO A 23 25.94 -4.87 11.86
N LEU A 24 24.96 -4.59 12.73
CA LEU A 24 24.28 -3.30 12.75
C LEU A 24 25.25 -2.22 13.25
N THR A 25 25.57 -1.24 12.41
CA THR A 25 26.47 -0.13 12.77
C THR A 25 25.70 1.18 12.92
N VAL A 26 26.25 2.12 13.72
CA VAL A 26 25.68 3.48 13.88
C VAL A 26 25.52 4.17 12.51
N GLY A 27 26.52 4.08 11.64
CA GLY A 27 26.44 4.64 10.29
C GLY A 27 25.35 4.00 9.41
N LYS A 28 24.95 2.74 9.67
CA LYS A 28 23.80 2.09 9.02
C LYS A 28 22.48 2.65 9.55
N ILE A 29 22.39 2.88 10.86
CA ILE A 29 21.20 3.43 11.53
C ILE A 29 20.96 4.90 11.14
N MET A 30 22.03 5.70 11.06
CA MET A 30 21.96 7.13 10.77
C MET A 30 21.87 7.47 9.27
N ARG A 31 21.88 6.47 8.38
CA ARG A 31 21.77 6.70 6.94
C ARG A 31 20.40 7.28 6.61
N ASP A 32 20.34 8.21 5.63
CA ASP A 32 19.07 8.75 5.12
C ASP A 32 18.09 7.59 4.79
N PRO A 33 16.92 7.51 5.46
CA PRO A 33 16.00 6.39 5.38
C PRO A 33 15.45 6.11 3.98
N LYS A 34 15.68 7.00 2.99
CA LYS A 34 15.38 6.77 1.57
C LYS A 34 15.85 5.43 1.02
N TRP A 35 16.86 4.79 1.63
CA TRP A 35 17.31 3.44 1.24
C TRP A 35 16.25 2.35 1.48
N MET A 36 15.30 2.56 2.39
CA MET A 36 14.18 1.65 2.67
C MET A 36 12.95 1.93 1.78
N GLY A 37 13.03 2.94 0.92
CA GLY A 37 11.89 3.49 0.19
C GLY A 37 11.16 4.57 1.01
N THR A 38 10.09 5.12 0.41
CA THR A 38 9.21 6.10 1.07
C THR A 38 7.95 5.40 1.57
N SER A 39 7.62 5.53 2.84
CA SER A 39 6.36 5.02 3.38
C SER A 39 5.20 5.96 3.05
N PRO A 40 4.00 5.42 2.75
CA PRO A 40 2.78 6.21 2.69
C PRO A 40 2.52 6.99 3.98
N SER A 41 1.88 8.15 3.87
CA SER A 41 1.46 8.98 5.01
C SER A 41 0.06 9.55 4.81
N GLY A 42 -0.56 10.08 5.87
CA GLY A 42 -1.88 10.73 5.78
C GLY A 42 -2.99 9.79 5.31
N LEU A 43 -3.04 8.57 5.84
CA LEU A 43 -4.00 7.54 5.44
C LEU A 43 -5.43 7.96 5.78
N GLN A 44 -6.32 7.95 4.79
CA GLN A 44 -7.74 8.28 4.94
C GLN A 44 -8.61 7.32 4.14
N TRP A 45 -9.56 6.65 4.81
CA TRP A 45 -10.58 5.87 4.13
C TRP A 45 -11.65 6.77 3.52
N SER A 46 -12.18 6.39 2.35
CA SER A 46 -13.42 6.93 1.82
C SER A 46 -14.60 6.49 2.69
N ALA A 47 -15.67 7.28 2.71
CA ALA A 47 -16.88 7.00 3.48
C ALA A 47 -17.57 5.67 3.10
N ASP A 48 -17.43 5.25 1.85
CA ASP A 48 -17.94 3.96 1.35
C ASP A 48 -17.00 2.77 1.65
N GLY A 49 -15.84 3.02 2.27
CA GLY A 49 -14.85 1.99 2.60
C GLY A 49 -14.14 1.34 1.41
N ARG A 50 -14.35 1.84 0.18
CA ARG A 50 -13.81 1.21 -1.04
C ARG A 50 -12.43 1.69 -1.43
N THR A 51 -12.01 2.84 -0.90
CA THR A 51 -10.77 3.52 -1.30
C THR A 51 -10.01 4.01 -0.07
N LEU A 52 -8.71 3.72 -0.02
CA LEU A 52 -7.78 4.28 0.96
C LEU A 52 -6.89 5.29 0.23
N LEU A 53 -6.95 6.55 0.66
CA LEU A 53 -6.18 7.68 0.15
C LEU A 53 -4.97 7.93 1.03
N PHE A 54 -3.84 8.32 0.43
CA PHE A 54 -2.60 8.60 1.16
C PHE A 54 -1.62 9.41 0.30
N SER A 55 -0.68 10.10 0.94
CA SER A 55 0.46 10.75 0.29
C SER A 55 1.61 9.75 0.14
N TRP A 56 2.24 9.72 -1.03
CA TRP A 56 3.34 8.80 -1.32
C TRP A 56 4.27 9.32 -2.43
N ASN A 57 5.53 8.91 -2.39
CA ASN A 57 6.56 9.32 -3.34
C ASN A 57 7.52 8.18 -3.72
N PRO A 58 6.99 7.14 -4.40
CA PRO A 58 7.79 5.97 -4.76
C PRO A 58 8.95 6.30 -5.72
N ASP A 59 8.80 7.36 -6.50
CA ASP A 59 9.72 7.73 -7.59
C ASP A 59 10.80 8.74 -7.17
N LYS A 60 10.87 9.10 -5.88
CA LYS A 60 11.79 10.14 -5.36
C LYS A 60 11.64 11.50 -6.08
N ALA A 61 10.42 11.85 -6.43
CA ALA A 61 10.07 13.15 -6.99
C ALA A 61 10.36 14.28 -5.98
N PRO A 62 10.45 15.55 -6.42
CA PRO A 62 10.72 16.69 -5.53
C PRO A 62 9.66 16.88 -4.42
N ALA A 63 8.45 16.38 -4.62
CA ALA A 63 7.35 16.45 -3.67
C ALA A 63 6.46 15.20 -3.76
N ASP A 64 5.74 14.94 -2.67
CA ASP A 64 4.80 13.83 -2.58
C ASP A 64 3.58 14.06 -3.49
N SER A 65 3.02 12.96 -3.99
CA SER A 65 1.75 12.97 -4.71
C SER A 65 0.71 12.21 -3.93
N LEU A 66 -0.55 12.47 -4.24
CA LEU A 66 -1.68 11.75 -3.68
C LEU A 66 -1.88 10.44 -4.45
N TYR A 67 -2.03 9.34 -3.73
CA TYR A 67 -2.32 8.02 -4.25
C TYR A 67 -3.56 7.45 -3.59
N SER A 68 -4.19 6.51 -4.28
CA SER A 68 -5.30 5.73 -3.75
C SER A 68 -5.09 4.25 -4.02
N ILE A 69 -5.65 3.41 -3.16
CA ILE A 69 -5.69 1.96 -3.33
C ILE A 69 -7.09 1.45 -2.99
N SER A 70 -7.55 0.43 -3.72
CA SER A 70 -8.78 -0.29 -3.37
C SER A 70 -8.44 -1.68 -2.78
N PRO A 71 -9.16 -2.17 -1.76
CA PRO A 71 -8.99 -3.52 -1.23
C PRO A 71 -9.14 -4.63 -2.28
N SER A 72 -9.89 -4.36 -3.36
CA SER A 72 -10.15 -5.30 -4.46
C SER A 72 -8.97 -5.40 -5.43
N THR A 73 -8.45 -4.26 -5.90
CA THR A 73 -7.37 -4.22 -6.91
C THR A 73 -5.98 -4.33 -6.30
N ARG A 74 -5.81 -3.84 -5.06
CA ARG A 74 -4.55 -3.82 -4.29
C ARG A 74 -3.37 -3.21 -5.06
N LYS A 75 -3.65 -2.31 -6.00
CA LYS A 75 -2.65 -1.58 -6.76
C LYS A 75 -2.81 -0.08 -6.50
N PRO A 76 -1.82 0.58 -5.86
CA PRO A 76 -1.81 2.02 -5.73
C PRO A 76 -1.83 2.71 -7.10
N VAL A 77 -2.66 3.73 -7.24
CA VAL A 77 -2.72 4.60 -8.43
C VAL A 77 -2.62 6.05 -8.00
N LYS A 78 -1.96 6.88 -8.82
CA LYS A 78 -1.87 8.33 -8.58
C LYS A 78 -3.25 8.95 -8.78
N VAL A 79 -3.65 9.83 -7.86
CA VAL A 79 -4.97 10.47 -7.83
C VAL A 79 -4.94 11.74 -8.67
N THR A 80 -5.91 11.89 -9.56
CA THR A 80 -6.10 13.12 -10.34
C THR A 80 -6.78 14.21 -9.52
N ALA A 81 -6.71 15.47 -9.99
CA ALA A 81 -7.39 16.58 -9.32
C ALA A 81 -8.91 16.36 -9.20
N GLU A 82 -9.53 15.84 -10.26
CA GLU A 82 -10.96 15.52 -10.30
C GLU A 82 -11.32 14.42 -9.28
N GLN A 83 -10.55 13.33 -9.25
CA GLN A 83 -10.76 12.25 -8.27
C GLN A 83 -10.62 12.76 -6.83
N ARG A 84 -9.65 13.66 -6.58
CA ARG A 84 -9.47 14.29 -5.27
C ARG A 84 -10.71 15.09 -4.85
N THR A 85 -11.34 15.83 -5.77
CA THR A 85 -12.57 16.59 -5.44
C THR A 85 -13.77 15.72 -5.13
N LEU A 86 -13.83 14.51 -5.69
CA LEU A 86 -14.93 13.58 -5.46
C LEU A 86 -14.79 12.82 -4.13
N PHE A 87 -13.57 12.72 -3.59
CA PHE A 87 -13.29 11.99 -2.36
C PHE A 87 -14.11 12.53 -1.16
N VAL A 88 -14.73 11.62 -0.41
CA VAL A 88 -15.43 11.92 0.84
C VAL A 88 -14.73 11.13 1.95
N PRO A 89 -14.00 11.78 2.86
CA PRO A 89 -13.35 11.11 3.98
C PRO A 89 -14.38 10.45 4.91
N ALA A 90 -14.11 9.23 5.37
CA ALA A 90 -14.96 8.54 6.34
C ALA A 90 -15.13 9.32 7.65
N GLY A 91 -14.12 10.10 8.04
CA GLY A 91 -14.17 10.95 9.24
C GLY A 91 -14.99 12.24 9.07
N SER A 92 -15.46 12.58 7.87
CA SER A 92 -16.22 13.81 7.62
C SER A 92 -17.72 13.60 7.41
N VAL A 93 -18.22 12.37 7.63
CA VAL A 93 -19.63 12.04 7.43
C VAL A 93 -20.33 11.80 8.77
N SER A 94 -21.62 12.10 8.83
CA SER A 94 -22.49 11.75 9.95
C SER A 94 -23.58 10.81 9.46
N TYR A 95 -23.63 9.60 10.01
CA TYR A 95 -24.65 8.61 9.67
C TYR A 95 -25.98 8.92 10.36
N ASN A 96 -27.08 8.50 9.73
CA ASN A 96 -28.35 8.37 10.43
C ASN A 96 -28.29 7.23 11.48
N ARG A 97 -29.30 7.14 12.34
CA ARG A 97 -29.35 6.13 13.42
C ARG A 97 -29.28 4.70 12.91
N GLU A 98 -29.91 4.44 11.77
CA GLU A 98 -30.01 3.11 11.15
C GLU A 98 -28.77 2.73 10.32
N ARG A 99 -27.85 3.68 10.10
CA ARG A 99 -26.67 3.55 9.22
C ARG A 99 -27.00 3.16 7.77
N THR A 100 -28.17 3.55 7.29
CA THR A 100 -28.62 3.41 5.90
C THR A 100 -28.31 4.64 5.05
N ALA A 101 -27.92 5.74 5.68
CA ALA A 101 -27.54 6.97 5.00
C ALA A 101 -26.53 7.79 5.81
N TYR A 102 -25.83 8.70 5.13
CA TYR A 102 -24.99 9.71 5.79
C TYR A 102 -25.15 11.09 5.15
N VAL A 103 -24.78 12.12 5.92
CA VAL A 103 -24.62 13.49 5.46
C VAL A 103 -23.17 13.94 5.54
N PHE A 104 -22.76 14.84 4.67
CA PHE A 104 -21.44 15.49 4.71
C PHE A 104 -21.50 16.90 4.12
N THR A 105 -20.55 17.75 4.51
CA THR A 105 -20.45 19.12 3.99
C THR A 105 -19.40 19.21 2.89
N ARG A 106 -19.70 19.94 1.82
CA ARG A 106 -18.73 20.28 0.77
C ARG A 106 -19.07 21.65 0.21
N ASN A 107 -18.08 22.54 0.13
CA ASN A 107 -18.23 23.91 -0.38
C ASN A 107 -19.34 24.74 0.30
N GLY A 108 -19.63 24.48 1.58
CA GLY A 108 -20.69 25.16 2.34
C GLY A 108 -22.07 24.52 2.24
N ASP A 109 -22.26 23.56 1.33
CA ASP A 109 -23.50 22.82 1.17
C ASP A 109 -23.49 21.50 1.95
N VAL A 110 -24.69 21.01 2.30
CA VAL A 110 -24.91 19.70 2.91
C VAL A 110 -25.44 18.73 1.87
N TYR A 111 -24.78 17.58 1.75
CA TYR A 111 -25.17 16.49 0.86
C TYR A 111 -25.68 15.31 1.67
N TYR A 112 -26.70 14.62 1.15
CA TYR A 112 -27.23 13.37 1.68
C TYR A 112 -26.91 12.23 0.72
N VAL A 113 -26.50 11.07 1.26
CA VAL A 113 -26.18 9.87 0.49
C VAL A 113 -26.84 8.65 1.14
N ASP A 114 -27.58 7.89 0.34
CA ASP A 114 -28.16 6.58 0.68
C ASP A 114 -27.15 5.45 0.39
N ILE A 115 -27.13 4.38 1.18
CA ILE A 115 -26.07 3.35 1.20
C ILE A 115 -26.63 1.95 0.95
#